data_AF-A0A382BAN8-F1
#
_entry.id   AF-A0A382BAN8-F1
#
_cell.length_a   1.000
_cell.length_b   1.000
_cell.length_c   1.000
_cell.angle_alpha   90.00
_cell.angle_beta   90.00
_cell.angle_gamma   90.00
#
_symmetry.space_group_name_H-M   'P 1'
#
loop_
_entity.id
_entity.type
_entity.pdbx_description
1 polymer ?
#
loop_
_entity_poly.entity_id
_entity_poly.type
_entity_poly.pdbx_seq_one_letter_code
_entity_poly.pdbx_strand_id
1 'polypeptide(L)' 'MRVSCLQQNLSRGLSIVGRAVASRSNLPVLQNVKISTEDNMLVLTATNLDIA' A
#
# COMPACT_ATOMS: atom_id res chain seq x y z
N MET A 1 -11.62 4.52 -9.75
CA MET A 1 -10.46 5.41 -9.49
C MET A 1 -9.59 5.45 -10.74
N ARG A 2 -9.09 6.62 -11.16
CA ARG A 2 -8.15 6.77 -12.29
C ARG A 2 -7.06 7.74 -11.87
N VAL A 3 -5.81 7.29 -11.87
CA VAL A 3 -4.66 8.08 -11.39
C VAL A 3 -3.55 7.99 -12.43
N SER A 4 -2.81 9.07 -12.62
CA SER A 4 -1.57 9.08 -13.39
C SER A 4 -0.46 9.62 -12.50
N CYS A 5 0.65 8.89 -12.42
CA CYS A 5 1.80 9.28 -11.63
C CYS A 5 3.08 8.74 -12.29
N LEU A 6 4.22 9.26 -11.86
CA LEU A 6 5.51 8.75 -12.32
C LEU A 6 5.72 7.32 -11.81
N GLN A 7 6.09 6.40 -12.70
CA GLN A 7 6.35 5.00 -12.36
C GLN A 7 7.35 4.86 -11.20
N GLN A 8 8.42 5.65 -11.21
CA GLN A 8 9.44 5.62 -10.16
C GLN A 8 8.88 5.98 -8.77
N ASN A 9 7.96 6.95 -8.69
CA ASN A 9 7.33 7.33 -7.42
C ASN A 9 6.42 6.21 -6.91
N LEU A 10 5.62 5.61 -7.80
CA LEU A 10 4.76 4.48 -7.44
C LEU A 10 5.57 3.26 -6.99
N SER A 11 6.63 2.91 -7.73
CA SER A 11 7.52 1.80 -7.39
C SER A 11 8.19 2.02 -6.02
N ARG A 12 8.66 3.25 -5.75
CA ARG A 12 9.23 3.62 -4.46
C ARG A 12 8.20 3.48 -3.33
N GLY A 13 6.99 4.01 -3.51
CA GLY A 13 5.92 3.91 -2.51
C GLY A 13 5.53 2.47 -2.20
N LEU A 14 5.31 1.65 -3.24
CA LEU A 14 5.01 0.22 -3.08
C LEU A 14 6.13 -0.55 -2.38
N SER A 15 7.40 -0.24 -2.68
CA SER A 15 8.54 -0.88 -2.01
C SER A 15 8.62 -0.56 -0.52
N ILE A 16 8.16 0.63 -0.12
CA ILE A 16 8.11 1.05 1.29
C ILE A 16 6.97 0.32 2.02
N VAL A 17 5.74 0.47 1.53
CA VAL A 17 4.56 -0.11 2.22
C VAL A 17 4.50 -1.63 2.11
N GLY A 18 5.06 -2.22 1.05
CA GLY A 18 5.08 -3.67 0.83
C GLY A 18 5.76 -4.45 1.96
N ARG A 19 6.67 -3.81 2.71
CA ARG A 19 7.32 -4.41 3.88
C ARG A 19 6.35 -4.65 5.05
N ALA A 20 5.26 -3.89 5.11
CA ALA A 20 4.23 -4.00 6.15
C ALA A 20 3.09 -4.96 5.76
N VAL A 21 3.11 -5.53 4.54
CA VAL A 21 2.11 -6.52 4.09
C VAL A 21 2.34 -7.86 4.80
N ALA A 22 1.28 -8.45 5.35
CA ALA A 22 1.36 -9.77 5.98
C ALA A 22 1.29 -10.89 4.94
N SER A 23 2.42 -11.14 4.25
CA SER A 23 2.52 -12.13 3.16
C SER A 23 2.12 -13.57 3.53
N ARG A 24 2.15 -13.91 4.82
CA ARG A 24 1.67 -15.18 5.38
C ARG A 24 0.66 -14.89 6.49
N SER A 25 -0.60 -14.66 6.11
CA SER A 25 -1.69 -14.38 7.03
C SER A 25 -2.91 -15.24 6.70
N ASN A 26 -3.68 -15.59 7.74
CA ASN A 26 -5.00 -16.20 7.62
C ASN A 26 -6.10 -15.20 7.22
N LEU A 27 -5.77 -13.90 7.17
CA LEU A 27 -6.62 -12.82 6.68
C LEU A 27 -6.11 -12.36 5.30
N PRO A 28 -6.69 -12.84 4.18
CA PRO A 28 -6.20 -12.51 2.83
C PRO A 28 -6.19 -11.01 2.53
N VAL A 29 -7.05 -10.22 3.18
CA VAL A 29 -7.07 -8.76 3.04
C VAL A 29 -5.73 -8.11 3.43
N LEU A 30 -5.02 -8.68 4.41
CA LEU A 30 -3.72 -8.17 4.89
C LEU A 30 -2.56 -8.48 3.93
N GLN A 31 -2.81 -9.27 2.87
CA GLN A 31 -1.84 -9.53 1.80
C GLN A 31 -1.87 -8.45 0.71
N ASN A 32 -2.75 -7.46 0.84
CA ASN A 32 -2.94 -6.40 -0.15
C ASN A 32 -2.40 -5.05 0.34
N VAL A 33 -2.15 -4.15 -0.61
CA VAL A 33 -1.93 -2.73 -0.34
C VAL A 33 -3.25 -1.99 -0.54
N LYS A 34 -3.69 -1.22 0.45
CA LYS A 34 -4.80 -0.28 0.30
C LYS A 34 -4.32 0.89 -0.56
N ILE A 35 -5.03 1.13 -1.65
CA ILE A 35 -4.80 2.26 -2.55
C ILE A 35 -6.00 3.21 -2.42
N SER A 36 -5.75 4.43 -1.97
CA SER A 36 -6.76 5.48 -1.88
C SER A 36 -6.26 6.80 -2.45
N THR A 37 -7.17 7.73 -2.66
CA THR A 37 -6.85 9.11 -3.01
C THR A 37 -7.46 10.04 -1.99
N GLU A 38 -6.65 10.94 -1.42
CA GLU A 38 -7.06 11.93 -0.42
C GLU A 38 -6.38 13.25 -0.79
N ASP A 39 -7.13 14.36 -0.85
CA ASP A 39 -6.62 15.71 -1.14
C ASP A 39 -5.62 15.79 -2.32
N ASN A 40 -5.99 15.21 -3.47
CA ASN A 40 -5.16 15.11 -4.68
C ASN A 40 -3.87 14.28 -4.55
N MET A 41 -3.73 13.49 -3.49
CA MET A 41 -2.60 12.59 -3.27
C MET A 41 -3.01 11.13 -3.48
N LEU A 42 -2.13 10.34 -4.10
CA LEU A 42 -2.23 8.88 -4.06
C LEU A 42 -1.64 8.39 -2.74
N VAL A 43 -2.48 7.76 -1.91
CA VAL A 43 -2.10 7.22 -0.61
C VAL A 43 -2.01 5.70 -0.71
N LEU A 44 -0.89 5.15 -0.25
CA LEU A 44 -0.63 3.72 -0.18
C LEU A 44 -0.48 3.33 1.29
N THR A 45 -1.17 2.27 1.71
CA THR A 45 -1.10 1.79 3.10
C THR A 45 -1.10 0.26 3.13
N ALA A 46 -0.36 -0.32 4.06
CA ALA A 46 -0.39 -1.74 4.36
C ALA A 46 -0.24 -1.93 5.88
N THR A 47 -0.71 -3.05 6.39
CA THR A 47 -0.60 -3.40 7.81
C THR A 47 -0.59 -4.91 7.98
N ASN A 48 0.13 -5.36 9.00
CA ASN A 48 0.12 -6.72 9.50
C ASN A 48 -0.59 -6.85 10.86
N LEU A 49 -1.20 -5.76 11.37
CA LEU A 49 -1.82 -5.62 12.70
C LEU A 49 -0.86 -5.65 13.90
N ASP A 50 0.45 -5.78 13.68
CA ASP A 50 1.47 -5.85 14.74
C ASP A 50 2.31 -4.56 14.83
N ILE A 51 2.32 -3.75 13.77
CA ILE A 51 3.06 -2.49 13.72
C ILE A 51 2.26 -1.43 14.51
N ALA A 52 2.81 -1.06 15.68
CA ALA A 52 2.35 0.04 16.53
C ALA A 52 3.15 1.34 16.26
#